data_AF-A0A318MNC2-F1
#
_entry.id   AF-A0A318MNC2-F1
#
_cell.length_a   1.000
_cell.length_b   1.000
_cell.length_c   1.000
_cell.angle_alpha   90.00
_cell.angle_beta   90.00
_cell.angle_gamma   90.00
#
_symmetry.space_group_name_H-M   'P 1'
#
loop_
_entity.id
_entity.type
_entity.pdbx_description
1 polymer ?
#
loop_
_entity_poly.entity_id
_entity_poly.type
_entity_poly.pdbx_seq_one_letter_code
_entity_poly.pdbx_strand_id
1 'polypeptide(L)'
;MSLVITEKDIAMFDELVKVQDIKFYFRHCQEIFPLWVELMNEDKINLIIEQAIVKGNENLFKFVDTIQLYLDIMIMLGEHFQSDVQYASFNDILTQTDSSELNRAIQLSEHLNNYKEKVLGDDSTFFKEM
;
A
#
# COMPACT_ATOMS: atom_id res chain seq x y z
N MET A 1 6.61 43.75 0.52
CA MET A 1 7.17 42.61 1.27
C MET A 1 6.93 41.38 0.41
N SER A 2 7.95 40.86 -0.29
CA SER A 2 7.82 39.62 -1.07
C SER A 2 8.14 38.43 -0.18
N LEU A 3 7.26 37.45 -0.17
CA LEU A 3 7.50 36.19 0.52
C LEU A 3 8.53 35.40 -0.30
N VAL A 4 9.69 35.11 0.27
CA VAL A 4 10.73 34.28 -0.36
C VAL A 4 10.71 32.95 0.36
N ILE A 5 10.27 31.90 -0.34
CA ILE A 5 10.29 30.52 0.17
C ILE A 5 11.74 30.02 0.10
N THR A 6 12.28 29.55 1.23
CA THR A 6 13.64 29.02 1.32
C THR A 6 13.66 27.50 1.19
N GLU A 7 14.83 26.91 0.92
CA GLU A 7 15.01 25.45 0.91
C GLU A 7 14.62 24.80 2.24
N LYS A 8 14.86 25.50 3.36
CA LYS A 8 14.46 25.04 4.69
C LYS A 8 12.95 24.99 4.86
N ASP A 9 12.24 25.96 4.28
CA ASP A 9 10.78 25.97 4.31
C ASP A 9 10.21 24.80 3.50
N ILE A 10 10.79 24.51 2.33
CA ILE A 10 10.41 23.36 1.49
C ILE A 10 10.62 22.04 2.27
N ALA A 11 11.80 21.84 2.86
CA ALA A 11 12.09 20.63 3.64
C ALA A 11 11.13 20.43 4.82
N MET A 12 10.73 21.53 5.48
CA MET A 12 9.72 21.48 6.56
C MET A 12 8.35 21.07 6.03
N PHE A 13 7.94 21.56 4.84
CA PHE A 13 6.69 21.14 4.21
C PHE A 13 6.73 19.65 3.82
N ASP A 14 7.85 19.17 3.28
CA ASP A 14 8.01 17.75 2.93
C ASP A 14 7.87 16.84 4.16
N GLU A 15 8.47 17.23 5.29
CA GLU A 15 8.34 16.50 6.56
C GLU A 15 6.90 16.52 7.07
N LEU A 16 6.20 17.65 6.98
CA LEU A 16 4.79 17.76 7.37
C LEU A 16 3.87 16.88 6.51
N VAL A 17 4.09 16.86 5.20
CA VAL A 17 3.35 16.00 4.26
C VAL A 17 3.57 14.54 4.62
N LYS A 18 4.82 14.12 4.83
CA LYS A 18 5.14 12.74 5.23
C LYS A 18 4.43 12.33 6.53
N VAL A 19 4.41 13.20 7.55
CA VAL A 19 3.70 12.92 8.81
C VAL A 19 2.19 12.83 8.62
N GLN A 20 1.61 13.67 7.75
CA GLN A 20 0.18 13.59 7.43
C GLN A 20 -0.17 12.30 6.67
N ASP A 21 0.64 11.92 5.69
CA ASP A 21 0.46 10.70 4.92
C ASP A 21 0.51 9.47 5.83
N ILE A 22 1.52 9.37 6.70
CA ILE A 22 1.63 8.23 7.64
C ILE A 22 0.39 8.13 8.53
N LYS A 23 -0.09 9.25 9.08
CA LYS A 23 -1.31 9.26 9.92
C LYS A 23 -2.55 8.87 9.13
N PHE A 24 -2.65 9.29 7.87
CA PHE A 24 -3.77 8.94 7.00
C PHE A 24 -3.81 7.42 6.77
N TYR A 25 -2.70 6.82 6.32
CA TYR A 25 -2.64 5.37 6.08
C TYR A 25 -2.75 4.56 7.37
N PHE A 26 -2.23 5.06 8.49
CA PHE A 26 -2.39 4.39 9.78
C PHE A 26 -3.86 4.27 10.18
N ARG A 27 -4.65 5.34 10.00
CA ARG A 27 -6.09 5.30 10.24
C ARG A 27 -6.78 4.27 9.33
N HIS A 28 -6.43 4.24 8.04
CA HIS A 28 -6.95 3.23 7.12
C HIS A 28 -6.64 1.79 7.61
N CYS A 29 -5.40 1.54 8.06
CA CYS A 29 -5.05 0.24 8.66
C CYS A 29 -5.89 -0.10 9.89
N GLN A 30 -6.22 0.88 10.75
CA GLN A 30 -7.09 0.67 11.91
C GLN A 30 -8.52 0.27 11.49
N GLU A 31 -9.01 0.82 10.39
CA GLU A 31 -10.36 0.57 9.89
C GLU A 31 -10.48 -0.77 9.15
N ILE A 32 -9.49 -1.11 8.31
CA ILE A 32 -9.55 -2.28 7.42
C ILE A 32 -8.87 -3.51 8.00
N PHE A 33 -7.78 -3.34 8.76
CA PHE A 33 -6.99 -4.43 9.34
C PHE A 33 -6.85 -4.30 10.87
N PRO A 34 -7.95 -4.21 11.63
CA PRO A 34 -7.90 -3.94 13.06
C PRO A 34 -7.08 -4.97 13.85
N LEU A 35 -7.21 -6.26 13.50
CA LEU A 35 -6.44 -7.33 14.13
C LEU A 35 -4.94 -7.22 13.81
N TRP A 36 -4.58 -6.83 12.59
CA TRP A 36 -3.18 -6.64 12.22
C TRP A 36 -2.57 -5.47 13.00
N VAL A 37 -3.31 -4.37 13.17
CA VAL A 37 -2.88 -3.24 14.00
C VAL A 37 -2.72 -3.63 15.47
N GLU A 38 -3.65 -4.42 16.02
CA GLU A 38 -3.58 -4.89 17.41
C GLU A 38 -2.35 -5.78 17.66
N LEU A 39 -1.98 -6.61 16.70
CA LEU A 39 -0.87 -7.55 16.81
C LEU A 39 0.51 -6.92 16.55
N MET A 40 0.54 -5.73 15.94
CA MET A 40 1.78 -5.06 15.52
C MET A 40 2.11 -3.88 16.43
N ASN A 41 3.40 -3.58 16.60
CA ASN A 41 3.83 -2.34 17.24
C ASN A 41 3.65 -1.18 16.25
N GLU A 42 3.15 -0.03 16.72
CA GLU A 42 3.00 1.21 15.95
C GLU A 42 4.26 1.60 15.16
N ASP A 43 5.46 1.46 15.73
CA ASP A 43 6.72 1.75 15.04
C ASP A 43 6.92 0.87 13.79
N LYS A 44 6.51 -0.41 13.88
CA LYS A 44 6.57 -1.33 12.74
C LYS A 44 5.51 -1.00 11.70
N ILE A 45 4.32 -0.59 12.14
CA ILE A 45 3.25 -0.18 11.23
C ILE A 45 3.69 1.06 10.45
N ASN A 46 4.24 2.06 11.14
CA ASN A 46 4.76 3.27 10.50
C ASN A 46 5.86 2.93 9.50
N LEU A 47 6.78 2.02 9.83
CA LEU A 47 7.81 1.56 8.90
C LEU A 47 7.20 0.91 7.64
N ILE A 48 6.19 0.05 7.80
CA ILE A 48 5.53 -0.61 6.67
C ILE A 48 4.79 0.40 5.78
N ILE A 49 4.15 1.40 6.39
CA ILE A 49 3.51 2.51 5.66
C ILE A 49 4.55 3.31 4.88
N GLU A 50 5.67 3.66 5.49
CA GLU A 50 6.77 4.36 4.82
C GLU A 50 7.30 3.55 3.63
N GLN A 51 7.48 2.24 3.80
CA GLN A 51 7.89 1.35 2.72
C GLN A 51 6.86 1.25 1.61
N ALA A 52 5.56 1.24 1.93
CA ALA A 52 4.49 1.25 0.93
C ALA A 52 4.51 2.54 0.10
N ILE A 53 4.72 3.69 0.75
CA ILE A 53 4.87 4.98 0.05
C ILE A 53 6.11 4.95 -0.87
N VAL A 54 7.26 4.50 -0.36
CA VAL A 54 8.49 4.43 -1.15
C VAL A 54 8.34 3.48 -2.34
N LYS A 55 7.96 2.23 -2.10
CA LYS A 55 7.83 1.22 -3.15
C LYS A 55 6.69 1.54 -4.12
N GLY A 56 5.58 2.09 -3.65
CA GLY A 56 4.49 2.56 -4.51
C GLY A 56 4.97 3.66 -5.48
N ASN A 57 5.72 4.64 -4.96
CA ASN A 57 6.32 5.70 -5.78
C ASN A 57 7.34 5.14 -6.80
N GLU A 58 8.18 4.18 -6.41
CA GLU A 58 9.09 3.46 -7.32
C GLU A 58 8.34 2.76 -8.46
N ASN A 59 7.12 2.30 -8.19
CA ASN A 59 6.20 1.71 -9.17
C ASN A 59 5.30 2.76 -9.85
N LEU A 60 5.64 4.05 -9.76
CA LEU A 60 4.92 5.15 -10.41
C LEU A 60 3.46 5.30 -9.97
N PHE A 61 3.14 4.90 -8.74
CA PHE A 61 1.88 5.24 -8.08
C PHE A 61 2.04 6.57 -7.35
N LYS A 62 1.14 7.51 -7.64
CA LYS A 62 1.19 8.90 -7.17
C LYS A 62 -0.08 9.31 -6.44
N PHE A 63 -1.20 8.65 -6.71
CA PHE A 63 -2.46 8.92 -6.04
C PHE A 63 -2.51 8.22 -4.69
N VAL A 64 -3.01 8.92 -3.68
CA VAL A 64 -3.19 8.42 -2.31
C VAL A 64 -3.90 7.05 -2.31
N ASP A 65 -4.99 6.92 -3.08
CA ASP A 65 -5.77 5.68 -3.15
C ASP A 65 -4.98 4.49 -3.72
N THR A 66 -4.05 4.74 -4.65
CA THR A 66 -3.22 3.67 -5.23
C THR A 66 -2.08 3.24 -4.33
N ILE A 67 -1.53 4.16 -3.54
CA ILE A 67 -0.58 3.84 -2.47
C ILE A 67 -1.30 3.07 -1.36
N GLN A 68 -2.55 3.43 -1.04
CA GLN A 68 -3.39 2.69 -0.11
C GLN A 68 -3.62 1.25 -0.57
N LEU A 69 -4.02 1.04 -1.84
CA LEU A 69 -4.15 -0.31 -2.41
C LEU A 69 -2.82 -1.09 -2.35
N TYR A 70 -1.70 -0.43 -2.61
CA TYR A 70 -0.38 -1.04 -2.53
C TYR A 70 -0.04 -1.49 -1.10
N LEU A 71 -0.34 -0.66 -0.11
CA LEU A 71 -0.22 -0.98 1.32
C LEU A 71 -1.10 -2.18 1.69
N ASP A 72 -2.36 -2.20 1.24
CA ASP A 72 -3.28 -3.32 1.48
C ASP A 72 -2.68 -4.64 0.96
N ILE A 73 -2.11 -4.61 -0.25
CA ILE A 73 -1.43 -5.78 -0.84
C ILE A 73 -0.21 -6.20 -0.01
N MET A 74 0.62 -5.26 0.44
CA MET A 74 1.77 -5.56 1.30
C MET A 74 1.35 -6.21 2.63
N ILE A 75 0.27 -5.74 3.24
CA ILE A 75 -0.25 -6.31 4.49
C ILE A 75 -0.74 -7.74 4.25
N MET A 76 -1.44 -7.96 3.12
CA MET A 76 -2.05 -9.25 2.81
C MET A 76 -1.07 -10.31 2.31
N LEU A 77 -0.13 -9.94 1.45
CA LEU A 77 0.77 -10.86 0.75
C LEU A 77 2.20 -10.84 1.31
N GLY A 78 2.49 -9.87 2.17
CA GLY A 78 3.81 -9.64 2.76
C GLY A 78 4.59 -8.52 2.07
N GLU A 79 5.50 -7.89 2.82
CA GLU A 79 6.28 -6.72 2.40
C GLU A 79 7.09 -6.91 1.10
N HIS A 80 7.46 -8.16 0.80
CA HIS A 80 8.32 -8.54 -0.32
C HIS A 80 7.58 -9.30 -1.43
N PHE A 81 6.25 -9.18 -1.49
CA PHE A 81 5.41 -9.93 -2.44
C PHE A 81 5.88 -9.82 -3.91
N GLN A 82 6.43 -8.66 -4.31
CA GLN A 82 6.93 -8.42 -5.67
C GLN A 82 8.03 -9.39 -6.11
N SER A 83 8.81 -9.90 -5.16
CA SER A 83 9.92 -10.84 -5.42
C SER A 83 9.53 -12.30 -5.22
N ASP A 84 8.32 -12.57 -4.71
CA ASP A 84 7.85 -13.93 -4.49
C ASP A 84 7.36 -14.54 -5.80
N VAL A 85 7.88 -15.72 -6.13
CA VAL A 85 7.51 -16.46 -7.34
C VAL A 85 6.02 -16.78 -7.37
N GLN A 86 5.39 -16.93 -6.19
CA GLN A 86 3.95 -17.17 -6.06
C GLN A 86 3.10 -15.98 -6.50
N TYR A 87 3.66 -14.76 -6.48
CA TYR A 87 2.97 -13.51 -6.79
C TYR A 87 3.53 -12.82 -8.04
N ALA A 88 4.17 -13.58 -8.95
CA ALA A 88 4.77 -13.04 -10.17
C ALA A 88 3.81 -12.18 -11.01
N SER A 89 2.53 -12.55 -11.06
CA SER A 89 1.48 -11.80 -11.74
C SER A 89 1.26 -10.39 -11.18
N PHE A 90 1.42 -10.19 -9.86
CA PHE A 90 1.35 -8.84 -9.28
C PHE A 90 2.53 -7.98 -9.74
N ASN A 91 3.72 -8.57 -9.80
CA ASN A 91 4.91 -7.87 -10.30
C ASN A 91 4.79 -7.52 -11.80
N ASP A 92 4.21 -8.41 -12.60
CA ASP A 92 3.94 -8.15 -14.02
C ASP A 92 3.03 -6.92 -14.19
N ILE A 93 1.98 -6.78 -13.38
CA ILE A 93 1.09 -5.59 -13.41
C ILE A 93 1.85 -4.33 -12.98
N LEU A 94 2.65 -4.43 -11.91
CA LEU A 94 3.40 -3.28 -11.38
C LEU A 94 4.42 -2.75 -12.39
N THR A 95 5.07 -3.63 -13.15
CA THR A 95 6.10 -3.28 -14.14
C THR A 95 5.56 -2.77 -15.48
N GLN A 96 4.22 -2.74 -15.69
CA GLN A 96 3.58 -2.18 -16.89
C GLN A 96 3.64 -0.63 -16.94
N THR A 97 4.84 -0.07 -17.09
CA THR A 97 5.05 1.40 -17.08
C THR A 97 4.32 2.14 -18.20
N ASP A 98 3.96 1.44 -19.28
CA ASP A 98 3.22 2.01 -20.42
C ASP A 98 1.71 2.11 -20.15
N SER A 99 1.21 1.46 -19.08
CA SER A 99 -0.18 1.53 -18.66
C SER A 99 -0.42 2.71 -17.71
N SER A 100 -1.62 3.29 -17.75
CA SER A 100 -2.01 4.28 -16.76
C SER A 100 -2.01 3.67 -15.36
N GLU A 101 -1.69 4.52 -14.37
CA GLU A 101 -1.75 4.19 -12.95
C GLU A 101 -3.11 3.60 -12.55
N LEU A 102 -4.21 4.22 -13.01
CA LEU A 102 -5.56 3.74 -12.74
C LEU A 102 -5.81 2.32 -13.29
N ASN A 103 -5.38 2.04 -14.52
CA ASN A 103 -5.55 0.72 -15.11
C ASN A 103 -4.74 -0.35 -14.36
N ARG A 104 -3.54 -0.01 -13.88
CA ARG A 104 -2.74 -0.93 -13.06
C ARG A 104 -3.40 -1.16 -11.70
N ALA A 105 -3.93 -0.12 -11.07
CA ALA A 105 -4.66 -0.23 -9.81
C ALA A 105 -5.92 -1.13 -9.94
N ILE A 106 -6.68 -0.98 -11.02
CA ILE A 106 -7.83 -1.86 -11.32
C ILE A 106 -7.38 -3.31 -11.47
N GLN A 107 -6.35 -3.57 -12.29
CA GLN A 107 -5.81 -4.92 -12.48
C GLN A 107 -5.32 -5.54 -11.17
N LEU A 108 -4.61 -4.77 -10.33
CA LEU A 108 -4.15 -5.23 -9.01
C LEU A 108 -5.31 -5.58 -8.09
N SER A 109 -6.35 -4.73 -8.04
CA SER A 109 -7.54 -4.96 -7.22
C SER A 109 -8.30 -6.22 -7.65
N GLU A 110 -8.52 -6.38 -8.96
CA GLU A 110 -9.14 -7.59 -9.52
C GLU A 110 -8.31 -8.84 -9.21
N HIS A 111 -6.99 -8.75 -9.34
CA HIS A 111 -6.11 -9.87 -9.08
C HIS A 111 -6.07 -10.24 -7.58
N LEU A 112 -6.08 -9.25 -6.69
CA LEU A 112 -6.18 -9.45 -5.25
C LEU A 112 -7.52 -10.09 -4.85
N ASN A 113 -8.62 -9.67 -5.44
CA ASN A 113 -9.94 -10.27 -5.19
C ASN A 113 -9.99 -11.73 -5.67
N ASN A 114 -9.47 -12.02 -6.86
CA ASN A 114 -9.36 -13.39 -7.36
C ASN A 114 -8.48 -14.26 -6.45
N TYR A 115 -7.38 -13.71 -5.91
CA TYR A 115 -6.55 -14.43 -4.94
C TYR A 115 -7.31 -14.72 -3.65
N LYS A 116 -8.03 -13.72 -3.10
CA LYS A 116 -8.90 -13.89 -1.93
C LYS A 116 -9.92 -15.00 -2.14
N GLU A 117 -10.65 -15.00 -3.26
CA GLU A 117 -11.64 -16.03 -3.57
C GLU A 117 -11.02 -17.43 -3.65
N LYS A 118 -9.85 -17.56 -4.29
CA LYS A 118 -9.18 -18.87 -4.43
C LYS A 118 -8.63 -19.41 -3.10
N VAL A 119 -8.12 -18.54 -2.23
CA VAL A 119 -7.47 -18.95 -0.98
C VAL A 119 -8.46 -19.05 0.17
N LEU A 120 -9.42 -18.12 0.26
CA LEU A 120 -10.44 -18.12 1.31
C LEU A 120 -11.66 -18.97 0.95
N GLY A 121 -11.91 -19.20 -0.34
CA GLY A 121 -13.10 -19.85 -0.86
C GLY A 121 -14.30 -18.89 -0.89
N ASP A 122 -15.38 -19.27 -1.56
CA ASP A 122 -16.65 -18.54 -1.48
C ASP A 122 -17.05 -18.41 0.00
N ASP A 123 -17.32 -17.18 0.45
CA ASP A 123 -17.75 -16.88 1.82
C ASP A 123 -16.75 -17.25 2.94
N SER A 124 -15.45 -17.27 2.63
CA SER A 124 -14.36 -17.61 3.57
C SER A 124 -14.47 -19.04 4.13
N THR A 125 -15.08 -19.94 3.38
CA THR A 125 -15.37 -21.32 3.80
C THR A 125 -14.13 -22.10 4.20
N PHE A 126 -12.98 -21.90 3.53
CA PHE A 126 -11.75 -22.65 3.84
C PHE A 126 -11.13 -22.28 5.20
N PHE A 127 -11.44 -21.12 5.77
CA PHE A 127 -10.96 -20.70 7.09
C PHE A 127 -11.94 -21.00 8.23
N LYS A 128 -13.23 -21.26 7.94
CA LYS A 128 -14.22 -21.65 8.97
C LYS A 128 -14.12 -23.13 9.36
N GLU A 129 -13.47 -23.96 8.56
CA GLU A 129 -13.33 -25.41 8.79
C GLU A 129 -12.00 -25.83 9.44
N MET A 130 -11.11 -24.87 9.77
CA MET A 130 -9.91 -25.10 10.61
C MET A 130 -10.18 -24.74 12.07
#